data_AF-A0A7X6NNK6-F1
#
_entry.id   AF-A0A7X6NNK6-F1
#
_cell.length_a   1.000
_cell.length_b   1.000
_cell.length_c   1.000
_cell.angle_alpha   90.00
_cell.angle_beta   90.00
_cell.angle_gamma   90.00
#
_symmetry.space_group_name_H-M   'P 1'
#
loop_
_entity.id
_entity.type
_entity.pdbx_description
1 polymer ?
#
loop_
_entity_poly.entity_id
_entity_poly.type
_entity_poly.pdbx_seq_one_letter_code
_entity_poly.pdbx_strand_id
1 'polypeptide(L)'
;MKMRTIDNRLFFDEVAEQLALGHAVRIRARGNSMLPFIRDGRDVLVLEHPGERDFVRGQVLLAQLHDGRYVIHRVVKVKGDRLRLRGDGNLQVYEMCSRAEVLAEVTEVVRGERMLGSEALVQREQQEQQRGQQVQSAQHGQLQSKQQQEQRVQHGQSMQHEQRTFAPRSIRQGTCRWNVYRFLWPSHPFLRRVGLAIYRRMNKQLKNT
;
A
#
# COMPACT_ATOMS: atom_id res chain seq x y z
N MET A 1 -17.21 -5.38 16.22
CA MET A 1 -15.75 -5.47 16.50
C MET A 1 -15.43 -4.62 17.72
N LYS A 2 -14.75 -5.18 18.72
CA LYS A 2 -14.33 -4.46 19.91
C LYS A 2 -13.10 -3.62 19.53
N MET A 3 -13.24 -2.30 19.56
CA MET A 3 -12.13 -1.38 19.27
C MET A 3 -11.20 -1.36 20.48
N ARG A 4 -9.95 -1.80 20.29
CA ARG A 4 -8.90 -1.69 21.30
C ARG A 4 -7.96 -0.58 20.89
N THR A 5 -7.69 0.34 21.81
CA THR A 5 -6.69 1.38 21.63
C THR A 5 -5.37 0.81 22.14
N ILE A 6 -4.37 0.77 21.26
CA ILE A 6 -3.00 0.35 21.58
C ILE A 6 -2.13 1.60 21.48
N ASP A 7 -1.10 1.69 22.33
CA ASP A 7 -0.11 2.74 22.21
C ASP A 7 0.63 2.65 20.87
N ASN A 8 0.84 3.80 20.23
CA ASN A 8 1.48 3.83 18.91
C ASN A 8 2.89 3.24 18.94
N ARG A 9 3.65 3.44 20.02
CA ARG A 9 5.02 2.88 20.13
C ARG A 9 4.95 1.37 20.16
N LEU A 10 4.17 0.80 21.08
CA LEU A 10 3.99 -0.66 21.17
C LEU A 10 3.54 -1.28 19.84
N PHE A 11 2.62 -0.60 19.12
CA PHE A 11 2.20 -1.04 17.80
C PHE A 11 3.33 -1.04 16.78
N PHE A 12 4.10 0.06 16.70
CA PHE A 12 5.17 0.16 15.71
C PHE A 12 6.43 -0.62 16.09
N ASP A 13 6.64 -0.93 17.37
CA ASP A 13 7.71 -1.80 17.83
C ASP A 13 7.45 -3.24 17.34
N GLU A 14 6.22 -3.74 17.46
CA GLU A 14 5.82 -5.03 16.86
C GLU A 14 5.98 -5.01 15.33
N VAL A 15 5.57 -3.92 14.67
CA VAL A 15 5.77 -3.78 13.22
C VAL A 15 7.26 -3.86 12.87
N ALA A 16 8.13 -3.18 13.61
CA ALA A 16 9.57 -3.19 13.38
C ALA A 16 10.16 -4.59 13.58
N GLU A 17 9.71 -5.33 14.60
CA GLU A 17 10.14 -6.71 14.86
C GLU A 17 9.75 -7.64 13.70
N GLN A 18 8.49 -7.60 13.24
CA GLN A 18 8.04 -8.41 12.12
C GLN A 18 8.81 -8.09 10.82
N LEU A 19 9.11 -6.81 10.58
CA LEU A 19 9.93 -6.38 9.43
C LEU A 19 11.37 -6.88 9.54
N ALA A 20 11.96 -6.87 10.74
CA ALA A 20 13.30 -7.39 10.99
C ALA A 20 13.39 -8.92 10.77
N LEU A 21 12.30 -9.64 10.99
CA LEU A 21 12.15 -11.07 10.64
C LEU A 21 11.97 -11.30 9.13
N GLY A 22 11.88 -10.23 8.33
CA GLY A 22 11.68 -10.31 6.87
C GLY A 22 10.23 -10.47 6.45
N HIS A 23 9.26 -10.34 7.37
CA HIS A 23 7.85 -10.40 7.04
C HIS A 23 7.35 -9.07 6.46
N ALA A 24 6.44 -9.15 5.49
CA ALA A 24 5.70 -7.98 5.04
C ALA A 24 4.53 -7.69 6.00
N VAL A 25 4.39 -6.45 6.44
CA VAL A 25 3.38 -6.05 7.43
C VAL A 25 2.28 -5.22 6.77
N ARG A 26 1.02 -5.56 7.05
CA ARG A 26 -0.14 -4.80 6.56
C ARG A 26 -0.72 -3.93 7.67
N ILE A 27 -0.71 -2.61 7.48
CA ILE A 27 -1.28 -1.66 8.46
C ILE A 27 -2.41 -0.83 7.87
N ARG A 28 -3.38 -0.45 8.71
CA ARG A 28 -4.46 0.46 8.30
C ARG A 28 -3.92 1.88 8.30
N ALA A 29 -4.02 2.59 7.18
CA ALA A 29 -3.59 3.98 7.14
C ALA A 29 -4.42 4.84 8.12
N ARG A 30 -3.72 5.67 8.90
CA ARG A 30 -4.32 6.63 9.81
C ARG A 30 -3.80 8.03 9.54
N GLY A 31 -4.69 9.01 9.60
CA GLY A 31 -4.39 10.42 9.40
C GLY A 31 -4.46 10.89 7.95
N ASN A 32 -4.36 12.20 7.77
CA ASN A 32 -4.59 12.89 6.50
C ASN A 32 -3.30 13.46 5.87
N SER A 33 -2.14 13.19 6.46
CA SER A 33 -0.86 13.77 6.04
C SER A 33 -0.43 13.34 4.64
N MET A 34 -0.90 12.18 4.18
CA MET A 34 -0.57 11.62 2.86
C MET A 34 -1.71 11.73 1.83
N LEU A 35 -2.74 12.54 2.11
CA LEU A 35 -3.76 12.84 1.11
C LEU A 35 -3.15 13.60 -0.08
N PRO A 36 -3.60 13.31 -1.32
CA PRO A 36 -4.70 12.42 -1.72
C PRO A 36 -4.26 10.97 -1.98
N PHE A 37 -2.97 10.68 -1.86
CA PHE A 37 -2.40 9.38 -2.24
C PHE A 37 -2.90 8.26 -1.33
N ILE A 38 -2.73 8.43 -0.02
CA ILE A 38 -3.19 7.50 1.02
C ILE A 38 -4.38 8.11 1.75
N ARG A 39 -5.45 7.34 1.91
CA ARG A 39 -6.71 7.77 2.53
C ARG A 39 -6.91 7.15 3.91
N ASP A 40 -7.08 8.02 4.90
CA ASP A 40 -7.38 7.67 6.29
C ASP A 40 -8.51 6.63 6.42
N GLY A 41 -8.25 5.54 7.14
CA GLY A 41 -9.21 4.48 7.46
C GLY A 41 -9.68 3.62 6.27
N ARG A 42 -9.37 4.01 5.03
CA ARG A 42 -9.82 3.31 3.81
C ARG A 42 -8.73 2.50 3.13
N ASP A 43 -7.51 3.01 3.15
CA ASP A 43 -6.38 2.37 2.49
C ASP A 43 -5.60 1.51 3.52
N VAL A 44 -5.13 0.35 3.09
CA VAL A 44 -4.20 -0.53 3.80
C VAL A 44 -2.83 -0.36 3.15
N LEU A 45 -1.79 -0.27 3.95
CA LEU A 45 -0.41 -0.14 3.50
C LEU A 45 0.30 -1.46 3.72
N VAL A 46 1.00 -1.93 2.69
CA VAL A 46 1.96 -3.03 2.81
C VAL A 46 3.33 -2.42 3.03
N LEU A 47 3.96 -2.83 4.12
CA LEU A 47 5.26 -2.40 4.58
C LEU A 47 6.25 -3.54 4.43
N GLU A 48 7.41 -3.25 3.87
CA GLU A 48 8.52 -4.19 3.73
C GLU A 48 9.80 -3.54 4.27
N HIS A 49 10.74 -4.37 4.71
CA HIS A 49 12.05 -3.90 5.18
C HIS A 49 12.73 -3.08 4.07
N PRO A 50 13.27 -1.88 4.36
CA PRO A 50 13.87 -1.05 3.34
C PRO A 50 15.16 -1.70 2.84
N GLY A 51 15.29 -1.88 1.53
CA GLY A 51 16.54 -2.21 0.87
C GLY A 51 17.42 -0.98 0.66
N GLU A 52 18.70 -1.18 0.34
CA GLU A 52 19.64 -0.07 0.12
C GLU A 52 19.23 0.85 -1.04
N ARG A 53 18.49 0.31 -2.02
CA ARG A 53 18.00 1.03 -3.19
C ARG A 53 16.74 1.84 -2.89
N ASP A 54 16.19 1.72 -1.68
CA ASP A 54 14.89 2.28 -1.29
C ASP A 54 14.98 3.66 -0.63
N PHE A 55 16.16 4.26 -0.72
CA PHE A 55 16.40 5.63 -0.32
C PHE A 55 16.51 6.54 -1.54
N VAL A 56 15.48 6.54 -2.40
CA VAL A 56 15.37 7.45 -3.54
C VAL A 56 14.20 8.42 -3.41
N ARG A 57 14.38 9.60 -4.02
CA ARG A 57 13.33 10.62 -4.06
C ARG A 57 12.04 10.06 -4.63
N GLY A 58 10.93 10.28 -3.94
CA GLY A 58 9.59 9.88 -4.36
C GLY A 58 9.08 8.59 -3.71
N GLN A 59 9.93 7.82 -3.03
CA GLN A 59 9.50 6.68 -2.21
C GLN A 59 8.76 7.14 -0.96
N VAL A 60 7.92 6.27 -0.42
CA VAL A 60 7.13 6.53 0.79
C VAL A 60 7.66 5.62 1.88
N LEU A 61 8.16 6.22 2.96
CA LEU A 61 8.84 5.50 4.03
C LEU A 61 8.08 5.69 5.34
N LEU A 62 8.07 4.63 6.14
CA LEU A 62 7.76 4.68 7.57
C LEU A 62 9.06 4.97 8.32
N ALA A 63 9.11 6.10 9.03
CA ALA A 63 10.26 6.50 9.81
C ALA A 63 9.86 6.88 11.24
N GLN A 64 10.74 6.57 12.19
CA GLN A 64 10.67 7.07 13.56
C GLN A 64 11.53 8.32 13.64
N LEU A 65 10.93 9.46 13.95
CA LEU A 65 11.66 10.72 14.13
C LEU A 65 12.37 10.73 15.49
N HIS A 66 13.46 11.49 15.60
CA HIS A 66 14.16 11.82 16.84
C HIS A 66 13.28 12.16 18.07
N ASP A 67 12.08 12.73 17.86
CA ASP A 67 11.13 13.06 18.94
C ASP A 67 10.20 11.89 19.33
N GLY A 68 10.45 10.69 18.79
CA GLY A 68 9.72 9.46 19.06
C GLY A 68 8.41 9.32 18.28
N ARG A 69 8.10 10.23 17.36
CA ARG A 69 6.90 10.12 16.51
C ARG A 69 7.18 9.27 15.27
N TYR A 70 6.19 8.47 14.87
CA TYR A 70 6.23 7.70 13.63
C TYR A 70 5.50 8.45 12.52
N VAL A 71 6.12 8.52 11.34
CA VAL A 71 5.55 9.19 10.17
C VAL A 71 5.67 8.31 8.93
N ILE A 72 4.62 8.30 8.10
CA ILE A 72 4.63 7.67 6.78
C ILE A 72 4.62 8.79 5.75
N HIS A 73 5.78 9.12 5.20
CA HIS A 73 5.94 10.31 4.35
C HIS A 73 6.80 10.04 3.12
N ARG A 74 6.68 10.93 2.13
CA ARG A 74 7.41 10.82 0.87
C ARG A 74 8.80 11.42 0.99
N VAL A 75 9.81 10.71 0.50
CA VAL A 75 11.19 11.23 0.36
C VAL A 75 11.21 12.34 -0.68
N VAL A 76 11.53 13.56 -0.27
CA VAL A 76 11.64 14.71 -1.19
C VAL A 76 13.08 15.08 -1.51
N LYS A 77 14.03 14.70 -0.66
CA LYS A 77 15.47 14.92 -0.87
C LYS A 77 16.27 13.87 -0.11
N VAL A 78 17.37 13.44 -0.71
CA VAL A 78 18.36 12.54 -0.12
C VAL A 78 19.70 13.27 -0.17
N LYS A 79 20.43 13.31 0.95
CA LYS A 79 21.77 13.89 1.05
C LYS A 79 22.64 12.99 1.92
N GLY A 80 23.37 12.08 1.28
CA GLY A 80 24.14 11.04 1.97
C GLY A 80 23.20 10.15 2.80
N ASP A 81 23.42 10.15 4.11
CA ASP A 81 22.61 9.43 5.09
C ASP A 81 21.34 10.20 5.53
N ARG A 82 21.26 11.50 5.25
CA ARG A 82 20.11 12.32 5.66
C ARG A 82 19.02 12.32 4.60
N LEU A 83 17.80 12.03 5.04
CA LEU A 83 16.58 12.06 4.27
C LEU A 83 15.74 13.27 4.70
N ARG A 84 15.10 13.90 3.72
CA ARG A 84 14.04 14.88 3.98
C ARG A 84 12.73 14.27 3.53
N LEU A 85 11.83 14.09 4.48
CA LEU A 85 10.50 13.55 4.29
C LEU A 85 9.46 14.67 4.27
N ARG A 86 8.31 14.39 3.64
CA ARG A 86 7.16 15.28 3.63
C ARG A 86 5.87 14.53 3.35
N GLY A 87 4.82 14.88 4.08
CA GLY A 87 3.46 14.47 3.75
C GLY A 87 2.95 15.03 2.41
N ASP A 88 2.17 14.25 1.68
CA ASP A 88 1.54 14.74 0.44
C ASP A 88 0.46 15.81 0.70
N GLY A 89 -0.22 15.72 1.85
CA GLY A 89 -1.28 16.63 2.29
C GLY A 89 -0.81 17.77 3.20
N ASN A 90 0.37 17.65 3.80
CA ASN A 90 0.97 18.70 4.64
C ASN A 90 1.99 19.53 3.86
N LEU A 91 1.64 20.78 3.58
CA LEU A 91 2.42 21.65 2.70
C LEU A 91 3.47 22.51 3.41
N GLN A 92 3.56 22.51 4.73
CA GLN A 92 4.46 23.45 5.42
C GLN A 92 5.57 22.77 6.21
N VAL A 93 5.40 21.51 6.59
CA VAL A 93 6.36 20.81 7.44
C VAL A 93 7.22 19.86 6.59
N TYR A 94 8.53 19.89 6.83
CA TYR A 94 9.46 18.87 6.38
C TYR A 94 9.99 18.16 7.61
N GLU A 95 10.04 16.84 7.56
CA GLU A 95 10.71 16.05 8.59
C GLU A 95 12.10 15.64 8.11
N MET A 96 13.04 15.54 9.04
CA MET A 96 14.40 15.08 8.80
C MET A 96 14.62 13.78 9.56
N CYS A 97 15.16 12.79 8.88
CA CYS A 97 15.59 11.54 9.48
C CYS A 97 16.85 11.02 8.77
N SER A 98 17.60 10.18 9.45
CA SER A 98 18.67 9.34 8.90
C SER A 98 18.09 8.10 8.22
N ARG A 99 18.92 7.31 7.53
CA ARG A 99 18.48 6.00 7.01
C ARG A 99 18.23 5.00 8.13
N ALA A 100 18.97 5.09 9.23
CA ALA A 100 18.81 4.22 10.41
C ALA A 100 17.46 4.42 11.13
N GLU A 101 16.87 5.60 11.00
CA GLU A 101 15.54 5.93 11.53
C GLU A 101 14.38 5.43 10.66
N VAL A 102 14.67 4.84 9.50
CA VAL A 102 13.65 4.29 8.60
C VAL A 102 13.39 2.83 8.98
N LEU A 103 12.12 2.54 9.28
CA LEU A 103 11.67 1.20 9.66
C LEU A 103 11.21 0.39 8.46
N ALA A 104 10.56 1.04 7.49
CA ALA A 104 9.94 0.34 6.36
C ALA A 104 9.83 1.22 5.11
N GLU A 105 9.81 0.59 3.94
CA GLU A 105 9.21 1.17 2.74
C GLU A 105 7.74 0.74 2.60
N VAL A 106 6.89 1.65 2.12
CA VAL A 106 5.55 1.31 1.63
C VAL A 106 5.65 0.81 0.18
N THR A 107 5.44 -0.48 -0.04
CA THR A 107 5.53 -1.11 -1.38
C THR A 107 4.17 -1.17 -2.08
N GLU A 108 3.07 -1.19 -1.33
CA GLU A 108 1.72 -1.30 -1.89
C GLU A 108 0.69 -0.52 -1.04
N VAL A 109 -0.23 0.17 -1.73
CA VAL A 109 -1.42 0.80 -1.13
C VAL A 109 -2.66 0.08 -1.63
N VAL A 110 -3.34 -0.66 -0.76
CA VAL A 110 -4.54 -1.43 -1.08
C VAL A 110 -5.79 -0.66 -0.68
N ARG A 111 -6.66 -0.38 -1.65
CA ARG A 111 -7.90 0.38 -1.43
C ARG A 111 -9.14 -0.51 -1.50
N GLY A 112 -10.04 -0.34 -0.54
CA GLY A 112 -11.30 -1.08 -0.47
C GLY A 112 -11.19 -2.42 0.24
N GLU A 113 -10.01 -2.75 0.76
CA GLU A 113 -9.81 -3.90 1.62
C GLU A 113 -10.38 -3.61 3.02
N ARG A 114 -11.36 -4.40 3.46
CA ARG A 114 -11.69 -4.50 4.89
C ARG A 114 -10.57 -5.32 5.51
N MET A 115 -9.95 -4.83 6.59
CA MET A 115 -9.01 -5.65 7.36
C MET A 115 -9.82 -6.86 7.80
N LEU A 116 -9.47 -8.00 7.24
CA LEU A 116 -10.05 -9.26 7.64
C LEU A 116 -9.53 -9.53 9.06
N GLY A 117 -10.37 -10.08 9.93
CA GLY A 117 -9.90 -10.57 11.22
C GLY A 117 -8.77 -11.59 11.00
N SER A 118 -7.91 -11.79 12.00
CA SER A 118 -6.79 -12.74 11.95
C SER A 118 -7.19 -14.10 11.36
N GLU A 119 -8.37 -14.61 11.71
CA GLU A 119 -8.93 -15.86 11.18
C GLU A 119 -9.18 -15.84 9.66
N ALA A 120 -9.69 -14.72 9.14
CA ALA A 120 -10.00 -14.57 7.73
C ALA A 120 -8.75 -14.23 6.88
N LEU A 121 -7.68 -13.69 7.49
CA LEU A 121 -6.36 -13.58 6.84
C LEU A 121 -5.72 -14.95 6.66
N VAL A 122 -5.71 -15.79 7.71
CA VAL A 122 -5.19 -17.16 7.64
C VAL A 122 -5.93 -17.98 6.58
N GLN A 123 -7.25 -17.88 6.51
CA GLN A 123 -8.04 -18.57 5.48
C GLN A 123 -7.70 -18.09 4.07
N ARG A 124 -7.44 -16.79 3.87
CA ARG A 124 -7.07 -16.26 2.54
C ARG A 124 -5.68 -16.68 2.12
N GLU A 125 -4.70 -16.65 3.02
CA GLU A 125 -3.34 -17.15 2.71
C GLU A 125 -3.38 -18.63 2.33
N GLN A 126 -4.14 -19.44 3.06
CA GLN A 126 -4.37 -20.84 2.71
C GLN A 126 -5.03 -20.98 1.33
N GLN A 127 -6.01 -20.13 1.02
CA GLN A 127 -6.71 -20.14 -0.27
C GLN A 127 -5.80 -19.69 -1.43
N GLU A 128 -4.94 -18.71 -1.22
CA GLU A 128 -3.94 -18.24 -2.21
C GLU A 128 -2.83 -19.27 -2.43
N GLN A 129 -2.35 -19.93 -1.37
CA GLN A 129 -1.41 -21.04 -1.47
C GLN A 129 -2.02 -22.23 -2.22
N GLN A 130 -3.27 -22.59 -1.92
CA GLN A 130 -3.99 -23.64 -2.65
C GLN A 130 -4.20 -23.25 -4.12
N ARG A 131 -4.51 -21.99 -4.40
CA ARG A 131 -4.68 -21.50 -5.78
C ARG A 131 -3.34 -21.48 -6.53
N GLY A 132 -2.24 -21.12 -5.89
CA GLY A 132 -0.89 -21.21 -6.45
C GLY A 132 -0.48 -22.66 -6.79
N GLN A 133 -0.79 -23.60 -5.89
CA GLN A 133 -0.57 -25.04 -6.13
C GLN A 133 -1.45 -25.58 -7.26
N GLN A 134 -2.71 -25.14 -7.35
CA GLN A 134 -3.61 -25.51 -8.45
C GLN A 134 -3.17 -24.93 -9.81
N VAL A 135 -2.62 -23.71 -9.84
CA VAL A 135 -2.10 -23.12 -11.08
C VAL A 135 -0.83 -23.86 -11.54
N GLN A 136 0.05 -24.26 -10.61
CA GLN A 136 1.24 -25.03 -10.94
C GLN A 136 0.91 -26.46 -11.42
N SER A 137 -0.06 -27.13 -10.80
CA SER A 137 -0.53 -28.44 -11.25
C SER A 137 -1.31 -28.36 -12.57
N ALA A 138 -2.09 -27.30 -12.80
CA ALA A 138 -2.76 -27.04 -14.07
C ALA A 138 -1.76 -26.74 -15.20
N GLN A 139 -0.64 -26.05 -14.93
CA GLN A 139 0.42 -25.84 -15.92
C GLN A 139 1.14 -27.14 -16.28
N HIS A 140 1.34 -28.05 -15.31
CA HIS A 140 1.90 -29.39 -15.56
C HIS A 140 0.91 -30.27 -16.36
N GLY A 141 -0.39 -30.17 -16.08
CA GLY A 141 -1.45 -30.84 -16.85
C GLY A 141 -1.66 -30.24 -18.26
N GLN A 142 -1.47 -28.94 -18.44
CA GLN A 142 -1.58 -28.25 -19.74
C GLN A 142 -0.43 -28.59 -20.70
N LEU A 143 0.75 -28.93 -20.20
CA LEU A 143 1.85 -29.48 -21.00
C LEU A 143 1.53 -30.87 -21.55
N GLN A 144 0.72 -31.67 -20.83
CA GLN A 144 0.27 -32.99 -21.28
C GLN A 144 -0.99 -32.90 -22.16
N SER A 145 -1.91 -31.98 -21.88
CA SER A 145 -3.12 -31.81 -22.69
C SER A 145 -2.88 -31.02 -23.99
N LYS A 146 -1.80 -30.22 -24.12
CA LYS A 146 -1.38 -29.64 -25.41
C LYS A 146 -1.01 -30.70 -26.48
N GLN A 147 -0.75 -31.94 -26.10
CA GLN A 147 -0.60 -33.07 -27.05
C GLN A 147 -1.92 -33.77 -27.37
N GLN A 148 -3.01 -33.51 -26.63
CA GLN A 148 -4.31 -34.18 -26.82
C GLN A 148 -5.46 -33.27 -27.23
N GLN A 149 -5.26 -31.94 -27.22
CA GLN A 149 -6.33 -30.97 -27.41
C GLN A 149 -6.15 -30.12 -28.68
N GLU A 150 -5.83 -30.78 -29.80
CA GLU A 150 -6.19 -30.34 -31.17
C GLU A 150 -7.63 -30.74 -31.55
N GLN A 151 -8.40 -31.32 -30.62
CA GLN A 151 -9.79 -31.71 -30.86
C GLN A 151 -10.72 -31.21 -29.75
N ARG A 152 -11.83 -30.60 -30.21
CA ARG A 152 -13.08 -30.23 -29.49
C ARG A 152 -13.22 -28.78 -29.01
N VAL A 153 -13.85 -28.08 -29.94
CA VAL A 153 -14.70 -26.89 -29.93
C VAL A 153 -15.76 -26.84 -28.81
N GLN A 154 -15.91 -25.62 -28.27
CA GLN A 154 -17.07 -24.92 -27.71
C GLN A 154 -17.92 -25.44 -26.52
N HIS A 155 -18.28 -24.41 -25.74
CA HIS A 155 -19.60 -24.07 -25.19
C HIS A 155 -19.80 -24.29 -23.69
N GLY A 156 -20.30 -23.23 -23.02
CA GLY A 156 -20.87 -23.29 -21.68
C GLY A 156 -20.72 -22.00 -20.87
N GLN A 157 -21.57 -21.01 -21.12
CA GLN A 157 -21.83 -19.92 -20.16
C GLN A 157 -22.86 -20.40 -19.13
N SER A 158 -22.67 -20.08 -17.84
CA SER A 158 -23.78 -20.01 -16.88
C SER A 158 -23.40 -19.22 -15.62
N MET A 159 -24.04 -18.05 -15.49
CA MET A 159 -24.65 -17.45 -14.30
C MET A 159 -23.95 -17.62 -12.93
N GLN A 160 -23.32 -16.54 -12.47
CA GLN A 160 -23.31 -16.20 -11.04
C GLN A 160 -23.63 -14.72 -10.86
N HIS A 161 -24.66 -14.48 -10.05
CA HIS A 161 -25.04 -13.17 -9.52
C HIS A 161 -23.90 -12.69 -8.62
N GLU A 162 -22.92 -12.01 -9.21
CA GLU A 162 -21.76 -11.50 -8.49
C GLU A 162 -22.18 -10.29 -7.66
N GLN A 163 -22.33 -10.51 -6.35
CA GLN A 163 -22.16 -9.44 -5.37
C GLN A 163 -20.94 -8.65 -5.81
N ARG A 164 -21.10 -7.37 -6.14
CA ARG A 164 -20.01 -6.47 -6.56
C ARG A 164 -19.00 -6.34 -5.42
N THR A 165 -18.21 -7.37 -5.21
CA THR A 165 -16.98 -7.30 -4.45
C THR A 165 -16.08 -6.45 -5.33
N PHE A 166 -16.01 -5.16 -5.05
CA PHE A 166 -15.00 -4.33 -5.67
C PHE A 166 -13.67 -4.96 -5.27
N ALA A 167 -13.05 -5.71 -6.19
CA ALA A 167 -11.73 -6.27 -6.00
C ALA A 167 -10.84 -5.16 -5.43
N PRO A 168 -10.11 -5.42 -4.34
CA PRO A 168 -9.29 -4.40 -3.71
C PRO A 168 -8.35 -3.84 -4.77
N ARG A 169 -8.43 -2.52 -5.01
CA ARG A 169 -7.56 -1.87 -6.00
C ARG A 169 -6.23 -1.62 -5.31
N SER A 170 -5.24 -2.45 -5.60
CA SER A 170 -3.88 -2.24 -5.17
C SER A 170 -3.14 -1.24 -6.06
N ILE A 171 -2.37 -0.37 -5.44
CA ILE A 171 -1.43 0.54 -6.11
C ILE A 171 -0.04 0.13 -5.63
N ARG A 172 0.63 -0.69 -6.43
CA ARG A 172 1.99 -1.16 -6.18
C ARG A 172 3.03 -0.14 -6.65
N GLN A 173 4.16 -0.08 -5.96
CA GLN A 173 5.34 0.64 -6.39
C GLN A 173 5.72 0.23 -7.83
N GLY A 174 6.16 1.21 -8.63
CA GLY A 174 6.50 1.01 -10.05
C GLY A 174 5.31 1.02 -11.02
N THR A 175 4.07 0.87 -10.55
CA THR A 175 2.90 0.97 -11.45
C THR A 175 2.72 2.38 -12.01
N CYS A 176 2.06 2.50 -13.17
CA CYS A 176 1.74 3.81 -13.76
C CYS A 176 0.97 4.70 -12.77
N ARG A 177 0.00 4.15 -12.02
CA ARG A 177 -0.74 4.91 -11.00
C ARG A 177 0.17 5.40 -9.87
N TRP A 178 1.12 4.58 -9.41
CA TRP A 178 2.11 5.00 -8.41
C TRP A 178 2.97 6.15 -8.92
N ASN A 179 3.48 6.02 -10.15
CA ASN A 179 4.30 7.04 -10.78
C ASN A 179 3.51 8.33 -11.05
N VAL A 180 2.24 8.23 -11.40
CA VAL A 180 1.33 9.38 -11.44
C VAL A 180 1.33 10.08 -10.10
N TYR A 181 1.08 9.42 -8.97
CA TYR A 181 1.13 10.12 -7.67
C TYR A 181 2.53 10.61 -7.28
N ARG A 182 3.59 9.94 -7.74
CA ARG A 182 5.00 10.35 -7.54
C ARG A 182 5.35 11.65 -8.30
N PHE A 183 4.84 11.83 -9.52
CA PHE A 183 5.18 12.94 -10.41
C PHE A 183 4.13 14.04 -10.47
N LEU A 184 2.85 13.66 -10.43
CA LEU A 184 1.68 14.55 -10.57
C LEU A 184 1.46 15.42 -9.35
N TRP A 185 2.22 15.21 -8.27
CA TRP A 185 2.22 16.06 -7.10
C TRP A 185 3.43 17.00 -7.15
N PRO A 186 3.32 18.13 -7.87
CA PRO A 186 4.48 18.80 -8.46
C PRO A 186 5.40 19.32 -7.37
N SER A 187 6.71 19.35 -7.68
CA SER A 187 7.69 19.98 -6.80
C SER A 187 7.35 21.45 -6.53
N HIS A 188 6.59 22.09 -7.44
CA HIS A 188 6.17 23.49 -7.32
C HIS A 188 5.04 23.68 -6.29
N PRO A 189 5.24 24.45 -5.20
CA PRO A 189 4.27 24.60 -4.12
C PRO A 189 2.89 25.12 -4.55
N PHE A 190 2.84 25.99 -5.58
CA PHE A 190 1.60 26.57 -6.08
C PHE A 190 0.68 25.53 -6.76
N LEU A 191 1.20 24.76 -7.70
CA LEU A 191 0.42 23.72 -8.41
C LEU A 191 -0.09 22.65 -7.42
N ARG A 192 0.73 22.30 -6.43
CA ARG A 192 0.37 21.39 -5.34
C ARG A 192 -0.79 21.95 -4.50
N ARG A 193 -0.78 23.25 -4.17
CA ARG A 193 -1.91 23.92 -3.46
C ARG A 193 -3.19 23.89 -4.28
N VAL A 194 -3.11 24.22 -5.57
CA VAL A 194 -4.26 24.23 -6.48
C VAL A 194 -4.83 22.81 -6.61
N GLY A 195 -3.97 21.81 -6.85
CA GLY A 195 -4.38 20.40 -6.92
C GLY A 195 -5.03 19.90 -5.62
N LEU A 196 -4.49 20.27 -4.45
CA LEU A 196 -5.12 19.98 -3.16
C LEU A 196 -6.46 20.65 -2.98
N ALA A 197 -6.58 21.92 -3.38
CA ALA A 197 -7.84 22.67 -3.28
C ALA A 197 -8.94 22.02 -4.15
N ILE A 198 -8.60 21.65 -5.39
CA ILE A 198 -9.50 20.93 -6.31
C ILE A 198 -9.89 19.58 -5.71
N TYR A 199 -8.92 18.77 -5.26
CA TYR A 199 -9.19 17.48 -4.64
C TYR A 199 -10.10 17.61 -3.42
N ARG A 200 -9.80 18.55 -2.50
CA ARG A 200 -10.63 18.80 -1.33
C ARG A 200 -12.04 19.22 -1.72
N ARG A 201 -12.20 20.07 -2.74
CA ARG A 201 -13.50 20.52 -3.25
C ARG A 201 -14.32 19.37 -3.84
N MET A 202 -13.70 18.52 -4.66
CA MET A 202 -14.34 17.33 -5.24
C MET A 202 -14.71 16.30 -4.16
N ASN A 203 -13.85 16.11 -3.16
CA ASN A 203 -14.08 15.11 -2.11
C ASN A 203 -15.04 15.61 -1.00
N LYS A 204 -15.23 16.92 -0.84
CA LYS A 204 -16.26 17.50 0.05
C LYS A 204 -17.67 17.18 -0.48
N GLN A 205 -17.84 17.17 -1.80
CA GLN A 205 -19.11 16.78 -2.45
C GLN A 205 -19.46 15.31 -2.18
N LEU A 206 -18.47 14.41 -2.12
CA LEU A 206 -18.67 12.97 -1.84
C LEU A 206 -19.00 12.62 -0.38
N LYS A 207 -18.90 13.57 0.55
CA LYS A 207 -19.30 13.39 1.96
C LYS A 207 -20.68 13.96 2.28
N ASN A 208 -21.25 14.74 1.37
CA ASN A 208 -22.54 15.41 1.51
C ASN A 208 -23.64 14.74 0.65
N THR A 209 -23.38 13.54 0.14
CA THR A 209 -24.34 12.67 -0.55
C THR A 209 -24.30 11.31 0.12
#